data_AF-A0A1F5G452-F1
#
_entry.id   AF-A0A1F5G452-F1
#
_cell.length_a   1.000
_cell.length_b   1.000
_cell.length_c   1.000
_cell.angle_alpha   90.00
_cell.angle_beta   90.00
_cell.angle_gamma   90.00
#
_symmetry.space_group_name_H-M   'P 1'
#
loop_
_entity.id
_entity.type
_entity.pdbx_description
1 polymer ?
#
loop_
_entity_poly.entity_id
_entity_poly.type
_entity_poly.pdbx_seq_one_letter_code
_entity_poly.pdbx_strand_id
1 'polypeptide(L)'
;MKKVLFARNQVLESYFFLLQEKINQTQGIEKEDFDNISGKIKSNTDSLKEQKIKLEEAQIIGQLEDLSKELEAKNKEFKDISEEATNLVLLGQLSSGFQSHQTLQQKISQTIQERAGSIKDRALIDRWMGESEKDAQASIAKRNEARQRLHQFTSETGSKKNHYLADLKKELQLAKDLLTKAISAQEQVVRKIS
;
A
#
# COMPACT_ATOMS: atom_id res chain seq x y z
N MET A 1 14.69 -28.62 18.40
CA MET A 1 14.97 -27.17 18.32
C MET A 1 15.50 -26.74 16.96
N LYS A 2 16.68 -27.19 16.51
CA LYS A 2 17.29 -26.83 15.20
C LYS A 2 16.32 -26.90 14.00
N LYS A 3 15.62 -28.03 13.79
CA LYS A 3 14.60 -28.18 12.72
C LYS A 3 13.49 -27.12 12.77
N VAL A 4 13.06 -26.71 13.96
CA VAL A 4 12.02 -25.70 14.16
C VAL A 4 12.54 -24.31 13.78
N LEU A 5 13.78 -23.99 14.15
CA LEU A 5 14.41 -22.71 13.80
C LEU A 5 14.62 -22.59 12.28
N PHE A 6 15.01 -23.68 11.61
CA PHE A 6 15.05 -23.72 10.14
C PHE A 6 13.69 -23.39 9.51
N ALA A 7 12.63 -24.07 9.97
CA ALA A 7 11.30 -23.84 9.43
C ALA A 7 10.86 -22.38 9.66
N ARG A 8 11.12 -21.80 10.84
CA ARG A 8 10.82 -20.39 11.13
C ARG A 8 11.57 -19.44 10.20
N ASN A 9 12.87 -19.67 10.01
CA ASN A 9 13.70 -18.87 9.12
C ASN A 9 13.18 -18.93 7.67
N GLN A 10 12.91 -20.13 7.14
CA GLN A 10 12.36 -20.33 5.79
C GLN A 10 10.99 -19.66 5.61
N VAL A 11 10.12 -19.73 6.61
CA VAL A 11 8.80 -19.08 6.58
C VAL A 11 8.96 -17.57 6.52
N LEU A 12 9.83 -16.98 7.35
CA LEU A 12 10.11 -15.54 7.31
C LEU A 12 10.69 -15.11 5.96
N GLU A 13 11.67 -15.85 5.42
CA GLU A 13 12.25 -15.59 4.10
C GLU A 13 11.16 -15.60 3.00
N SER A 14 10.28 -16.59 3.03
CA SER A 14 9.16 -16.70 2.09
C SER A 14 8.20 -15.51 2.19
N TYR A 15 7.90 -15.05 3.41
CA TYR A 15 7.04 -13.88 3.58
C TYR A 15 7.68 -12.58 3.10
N PHE A 16 8.97 -12.36 3.36
CA PHE A 16 9.70 -11.22 2.81
C PHE A 16 9.72 -11.23 1.28
N PHE A 17 9.92 -12.41 0.68
CA PHE A 17 9.82 -12.57 -0.77
C PHE A 17 8.43 -12.18 -1.30
N LEU A 18 7.35 -12.69 -0.69
CA LEU A 18 5.99 -12.35 -1.10
C LEU A 18 5.68 -10.85 -0.95
N LEU A 19 6.18 -10.21 0.11
CA LEU A 19 6.05 -8.75 0.29
C LEU A 19 6.76 -7.99 -0.84
N GLN A 20 7.99 -8.38 -1.17
CA GLN A 20 8.75 -7.76 -2.25
C GLN A 20 8.02 -7.88 -3.59
N GLU A 21 7.53 -9.07 -3.92
CA GLU A 21 6.75 -9.30 -5.14
C GLU A 21 5.51 -8.42 -5.19
N LYS A 22 4.81 -8.29 -4.05
CA LYS A 22 3.61 -7.45 -3.99
C LYS A 22 3.93 -5.98 -4.23
N ILE A 23 5.03 -5.48 -3.67
CA ILE A 23 5.50 -4.11 -3.87
C ILE A 23 5.91 -3.89 -5.33
N ASN A 24 6.71 -4.80 -5.91
CA ASN A 24 7.17 -4.74 -7.30
C ASN A 24 6.00 -4.68 -8.31
N GLN A 25 4.93 -5.42 -8.04
CA GLN A 25 3.74 -5.49 -8.91
C GLN A 25 2.79 -4.29 -8.72
N THR A 26 2.97 -3.48 -7.68
CA THR A 26 2.05 -2.38 -7.39
C THR A 26 2.52 -1.10 -8.07
N GLN A 27 1.70 -0.60 -8.99
CA GLN A 27 1.92 0.70 -9.63
C GLN A 27 1.59 1.86 -8.68
N GLY A 28 2.12 3.05 -8.99
CA GLY A 28 1.76 4.29 -8.29
C GLY A 28 2.44 4.50 -6.94
N ILE A 29 3.31 3.58 -6.49
CA ILE A 29 4.20 3.79 -5.34
C ILE A 29 5.29 4.79 -5.74
N GLU A 30 5.53 5.82 -4.91
CA GLU A 30 6.63 6.76 -5.15
C GLU A 30 8.00 6.05 -5.07
N LYS A 31 8.92 6.42 -5.97
CA LYS A 31 10.23 5.77 -6.09
C LYS A 31 11.02 5.74 -4.77
N GLU A 32 11.05 6.85 -4.06
CA GLU A 32 11.74 6.96 -2.77
C GLU A 32 11.21 5.94 -1.75
N ASP A 33 9.88 5.82 -1.66
CA ASP A 33 9.22 4.90 -0.75
C ASP A 33 9.46 3.44 -1.15
N PHE A 34 9.42 3.17 -2.46
CA PHE A 34 9.75 1.85 -3.03
C PHE A 34 11.19 1.45 -2.73
N ASP A 35 12.16 2.33 -2.97
CA ASP A 35 13.59 2.07 -2.76
C ASP A 35 13.87 1.81 -1.27
N ASN A 36 13.25 2.60 -0.38
CA ASN A 36 13.39 2.44 1.07
C ASN A 36 12.85 1.09 1.56
N ILE A 37 11.61 0.73 1.22
CA ILE A 37 11.01 -0.52 1.69
C ILE A 37 11.71 -1.75 1.08
N SER A 38 12.10 -1.68 -0.20
CA SER A 38 12.83 -2.76 -0.88
C SER A 38 14.21 -2.96 -0.27
N GLY A 39 14.89 -1.88 0.11
CA GLY A 39 16.16 -1.95 0.85
C GLY A 39 16.02 -2.67 2.19
N LYS A 40 14.98 -2.36 2.97
CA LYS A 40 14.68 -3.02 4.26
C LYS A 40 14.38 -4.50 4.10
N ILE A 41 13.57 -4.87 3.09
CA ILE A 41 13.22 -6.27 2.80
C ILE A 41 14.47 -7.04 2.38
N LYS A 42 15.28 -6.48 1.49
CA LYS A 42 16.52 -7.10 1.03
C LYS A 42 17.49 -7.35 2.18
N SER A 43 17.77 -6.32 3.00
CA SER A 43 18.65 -6.44 4.16
C SER A 43 18.20 -7.54 5.13
N ASN A 44 16.89 -7.65 5.39
CA ASN A 44 16.35 -8.70 6.25
C ASN A 44 16.43 -10.09 5.62
N THR A 45 16.17 -10.19 4.32
CA THR A 45 16.29 -11.45 3.58
C THR A 45 17.73 -11.95 3.58
N ASP A 46 18.70 -11.06 3.35
CA ASP A 46 20.13 -11.40 3.36
C ASP A 46 20.56 -11.86 4.77
N SER A 47 20.11 -11.16 5.81
CA SER A 47 20.35 -11.56 7.21
C SER A 47 19.75 -12.94 7.54
N LEU A 48 18.55 -13.26 7.05
CA LEU A 48 17.93 -14.58 7.24
C LEU A 48 18.73 -15.69 6.54
N LYS A 49 19.28 -15.43 5.34
CA LYS A 49 20.15 -16.39 4.64
C LYS A 49 21.44 -16.66 5.42
N GLU A 50 22.05 -15.64 5.99
CA GLU A 50 23.22 -15.82 6.87
C GLU A 50 22.87 -16.64 8.12
N GLN A 51 21.72 -16.36 8.74
CA GLN A 51 21.24 -17.13 9.90
C GLN A 51 20.97 -18.59 9.56
N LYS A 52 20.49 -18.88 8.34
CA LYS A 52 20.29 -20.24 7.87
C LYS A 52 21.61 -21.02 7.83
N ILE A 53 22.69 -20.41 7.33
CA ILE A 53 24.03 -21.02 7.33
C ILE A 53 24.49 -21.28 8.78
N LYS A 54 24.36 -20.29 9.67
CA LYS A 54 24.70 -20.46 11.10
C LYS A 54 23.88 -21.58 11.77
N LEU A 55 22.61 -21.71 11.41
CA LEU A 55 21.75 -22.81 11.89
C LEU A 55 22.27 -24.18 11.40
N GLU A 56 22.77 -24.29 10.16
CA GLU A 56 23.36 -25.51 9.61
C GLU A 56 24.58 -25.95 10.42
N GLU A 57 25.40 -24.99 10.83
CA GLU A 57 26.64 -25.20 11.57
C GLU A 57 26.45 -25.34 13.09
N ALA A 58 25.30 -24.94 13.65
CA ALA A 58 25.06 -24.99 15.08
C ALA A 58 25.06 -26.44 15.63
N GLN A 59 25.93 -26.70 16.61
CA GLN A 59 26.15 -28.03 17.22
C GLN A 59 25.76 -28.09 18.70
N ILE A 60 25.67 -26.95 19.39
CA ILE A 60 25.37 -26.88 20.82
C ILE A 60 24.08 -26.09 21.11
N ILE A 61 23.45 -26.36 22.24
CA ILE A 61 22.16 -25.75 22.63
C ILE A 61 22.26 -24.23 22.74
N GLY A 62 23.33 -23.69 23.33
CA GLY A 62 23.50 -22.24 23.48
C GLY A 62 23.46 -21.48 22.16
N GLN A 63 24.11 -22.00 21.11
CA GLN A 63 24.04 -21.41 19.76
C GLN A 63 22.62 -21.41 19.20
N LEU A 64 21.84 -22.46 19.47
CA LEU A 64 20.45 -22.55 19.02
C LEU A 64 19.55 -21.58 19.78
N GLU A 65 19.82 -21.32 21.07
CA GLU A 65 19.09 -20.33 21.87
C GLU A 65 19.36 -18.91 21.39
N ASP A 66 20.62 -18.59 21.07
CA ASP A 66 20.98 -17.27 20.52
C ASP A 66 20.33 -17.04 19.15
N LEU A 67 20.40 -18.02 18.25
CA LEU A 67 19.71 -17.96 16.96
C LEU A 67 18.19 -17.88 17.11
N SER A 68 17.61 -18.49 18.15
CA SER A 68 16.18 -18.34 18.45
C SER A 68 15.82 -16.90 18.82
N LYS A 69 16.64 -16.22 19.63
CA LYS A 69 16.42 -14.81 20.01
C LYS A 69 16.56 -13.88 18.81
N GLU A 70 17.57 -14.11 17.97
CA GLU A 70 17.76 -13.33 16.75
C GLU A 70 16.58 -13.49 15.77
N LEU A 71 16.08 -14.72 15.59
CA LEU A 71 14.89 -14.97 14.77
C LEU A 71 13.63 -14.31 15.34
N GLU A 72 13.51 -14.23 16.67
CA GLU A 72 12.40 -13.54 17.31
C GLU A 72 12.48 -12.01 17.11
N ALA A 73 13.68 -11.43 17.16
CA ALA A 73 13.92 -10.04 16.75
C ALA A 73 13.53 -9.82 15.28
N LYS A 74 13.96 -10.71 14.38
CA LYS A 74 13.59 -10.64 12.96
C LYS A 74 12.10 -10.76 12.69
N ASN A 75 11.39 -11.57 13.45
CA ASN A 75 9.94 -11.67 13.35
C ASN A 75 9.23 -10.36 13.77
N LYS A 76 9.78 -9.64 14.77
CA LYS A 76 9.26 -8.32 15.16
C LYS A 76 9.53 -7.28 14.08
N GLU A 77 10.74 -7.26 13.52
CA GLU A 77 11.08 -6.39 12.37
C GLU A 77 10.19 -6.68 11.15
N PHE A 78 9.95 -7.96 10.85
CA PHE A 78 9.06 -8.38 9.76
C PHE A 78 7.67 -7.78 9.92
N LYS A 79 7.10 -7.80 11.13
CA LYS A 79 5.77 -7.24 11.37
C LYS A 79 5.71 -5.76 10.96
N ASP A 80 6.66 -4.96 11.41
CA ASP A 80 6.70 -3.53 11.12
C ASP A 80 6.90 -3.25 9.62
N ILE A 81 7.81 -4.00 8.98
CA ILE A 81 8.06 -3.90 7.54
C ILE A 81 6.82 -4.33 6.75
N SER A 82 6.12 -5.37 7.19
CA SER A 82 4.90 -5.86 6.52
C SER A 82 3.77 -4.84 6.59
N GLU A 83 3.64 -4.12 7.73
CA GLU A 83 2.67 -3.05 7.90
C GLU A 83 3.02 -1.86 7.01
N GLU A 84 4.28 -1.43 6.99
CA GLU A 84 4.76 -0.37 6.10
C GLU A 84 4.50 -0.71 4.62
N ALA A 85 4.94 -1.89 4.18
CA ALA A 85 4.78 -2.38 2.82
C ALA A 85 3.31 -2.48 2.39
N THR A 86 2.43 -3.01 3.26
CA THR A 86 1.00 -3.14 2.95
C THR A 86 0.35 -1.77 2.78
N ASN A 87 0.71 -0.79 3.62
CA ASN A 87 0.17 0.55 3.50
C ASN A 87 0.72 1.28 2.25
N LEU A 88 1.98 1.06 1.86
CA LEU A 88 2.53 1.54 0.59
C LEU A 88 1.79 0.97 -0.61
N VAL A 89 1.46 -0.32 -0.58
CA VAL A 89 0.66 -0.96 -1.63
C VAL A 89 -0.70 -0.28 -1.77
N LEU A 90 -1.37 0.04 -0.65
CA LEU A 90 -2.64 0.77 -0.66
C LEU A 90 -2.48 2.20 -1.22
N LEU A 91 -1.42 2.93 -0.85
CA LEU A 91 -1.11 4.26 -1.39
C LEU A 91 -0.86 4.23 -2.90
N GLY A 92 -0.16 3.20 -3.39
CA GLY A 92 0.08 2.98 -4.81
C GLY A 92 -1.22 2.70 -5.58
N GLN A 93 -2.04 1.80 -5.06
CA GLN A 93 -3.36 1.50 -5.62
C GLN A 93 -4.28 2.73 -5.70
N LEU A 94 -4.29 3.56 -4.66
CA LEU A 94 -5.03 4.83 -4.66
C LEU A 94 -4.51 5.80 -5.73
N SER A 95 -3.19 5.89 -5.89
CA SER A 95 -2.54 6.72 -6.92
C SER A 95 -2.94 6.27 -8.33
N SER A 96 -2.80 4.98 -8.64
CA SER A 96 -3.19 4.41 -9.93
C SER A 96 -4.71 4.49 -10.19
N GLY A 97 -5.52 4.30 -9.15
CA GLY A 97 -6.97 4.45 -9.23
C GLY A 97 -7.37 5.89 -9.56
N PHE A 98 -6.71 6.88 -8.94
CA PHE A 98 -6.93 8.28 -9.27
C PHE A 98 -6.52 8.64 -10.70
N GLN A 99 -5.37 8.17 -11.18
CA GLN A 99 -4.94 8.38 -12.57
C GLN A 99 -5.95 7.78 -13.59
N SER A 100 -6.47 6.59 -13.27
CA SER A 100 -7.49 5.93 -14.09
C SER A 100 -8.79 6.72 -14.10
N HIS A 101 -9.22 7.22 -12.94
CA HIS A 101 -10.37 8.11 -12.80
C HIS A 101 -10.21 9.38 -13.63
N GLN A 102 -9.06 10.05 -13.59
CA GLN A 102 -8.79 11.25 -14.40
C GLN A 102 -8.85 10.97 -15.91
N THR A 103 -8.30 9.84 -16.33
CA THR A 103 -8.34 9.43 -17.74
C THR A 103 -9.78 9.22 -18.21
N LEU A 104 -10.61 8.59 -17.37
CA LEU A 104 -12.02 8.38 -17.68
C LEU A 104 -12.80 9.71 -17.66
N GLN A 105 -12.53 10.59 -16.69
CA GLN A 105 -13.09 11.94 -16.58
C GLN A 105 -12.90 12.73 -17.89
N GLN A 106 -11.69 12.70 -18.44
CA GLN A 106 -11.34 13.38 -19.69
C GLN A 106 -12.11 12.81 -20.88
N LYS A 107 -12.17 11.47 -21.00
CA LYS A 107 -12.93 10.79 -22.07
C LYS A 107 -14.42 11.11 -22.01
N ILE A 108 -15.01 11.06 -20.81
CA ILE A 108 -16.41 11.42 -20.57
C ILE A 108 -16.66 12.88 -21.01
N SER A 109 -15.79 13.79 -20.59
CA SER A 109 -15.90 15.22 -20.94
C SER A 109 -15.86 15.44 -22.45
N GLN A 110 -14.98 14.75 -23.17
CA GLN A 110 -14.90 14.80 -24.64
C GLN A 110 -16.20 14.30 -25.29
N THR A 111 -16.72 13.14 -24.84
CA THR A 111 -17.99 12.59 -25.36
C THR A 111 -19.16 13.56 -25.14
N ILE A 112 -19.21 14.22 -23.98
CA ILE A 112 -20.24 15.22 -23.69
C ILE A 112 -20.14 16.41 -24.65
N GLN A 113 -18.93 16.89 -24.93
CA GLN A 113 -18.69 18.00 -25.87
C GLN A 113 -19.13 17.63 -27.29
N GLU A 114 -18.77 16.44 -27.77
CA GLU A 114 -19.15 15.93 -29.09
C GLU A 114 -20.67 15.78 -29.25
N ARG A 115 -21.37 15.43 -28.17
CA ARG A 115 -22.82 15.17 -28.14
C ARG A 115 -23.64 16.31 -27.50
N ALA A 116 -23.06 17.50 -27.38
CA ALA A 116 -23.62 18.60 -26.58
C ALA A 116 -25.07 19.00 -26.92
N GLY A 117 -25.54 18.73 -28.14
CA GLY A 117 -26.89 19.01 -28.61
C GLY A 117 -27.92 17.88 -28.45
N SER A 118 -27.51 16.66 -28.10
CA SER A 118 -28.40 15.49 -27.99
C SER A 118 -28.59 14.98 -26.54
N ILE A 119 -27.79 15.50 -25.60
CA ILE A 119 -27.84 15.10 -24.19
C ILE A 119 -28.99 15.84 -23.49
N LYS A 120 -30.06 15.11 -23.16
CA LYS A 120 -31.25 15.65 -22.47
C LYS A 120 -30.99 16.00 -21.00
N ASP A 121 -30.13 15.24 -20.30
CA ASP A 121 -29.90 15.35 -18.86
C ASP A 121 -28.62 16.16 -18.51
N ARG A 122 -28.26 17.17 -19.33
CA ARG A 122 -26.95 17.85 -19.24
C ARG A 122 -26.65 18.45 -17.85
N ALA A 123 -27.61 19.12 -17.23
CA ALA A 123 -27.42 19.71 -15.90
C ALA A 123 -27.17 18.66 -14.80
N LEU A 124 -27.80 17.50 -14.90
CA LEU A 124 -27.58 16.39 -13.97
C LEU A 124 -26.19 15.77 -14.17
N ILE A 125 -25.78 15.61 -15.43
CA ILE A 125 -24.45 15.11 -15.80
C ILE A 125 -23.36 16.07 -15.31
N ASP A 126 -23.51 17.37 -15.54
CA ASP A 126 -22.54 18.38 -15.10
C ASP A 126 -22.39 18.37 -13.57
N ARG A 127 -23.50 18.18 -12.84
CA ARG A 127 -23.49 18.02 -11.39
C ARG A 127 -22.71 16.77 -10.95
N TRP A 128 -23.00 15.60 -11.53
CA TRP A 128 -22.30 14.37 -11.17
C TRP A 128 -20.82 14.41 -11.53
N MET A 129 -20.46 15.05 -12.65
CA MET A 129 -19.06 15.30 -13.01
C MET A 129 -18.35 16.19 -11.99
N GLY A 130 -19.02 17.24 -11.51
CA GLY A 130 -18.49 18.12 -10.47
C GLY A 130 -18.35 17.43 -9.11
N GLU A 131 -19.34 16.63 -8.71
CA GLU A 131 -19.29 15.82 -7.48
C GLU A 131 -18.18 14.77 -7.55
N SER A 132 -18.03 14.10 -8.70
CA SER A 132 -16.95 13.15 -9.00
C SER A 132 -15.57 13.80 -8.84
N GLU A 133 -15.33 14.95 -9.48
CA GLU A 133 -14.05 15.65 -9.38
C GLU A 133 -13.76 16.05 -7.93
N LYS A 134 -14.74 16.61 -7.23
CA LYS A 134 -14.59 17.04 -5.84
C LYS A 134 -14.20 15.88 -4.92
N ASP A 135 -14.89 14.75 -5.03
CA ASP A 135 -14.60 13.57 -4.22
C ASP A 135 -13.23 12.96 -4.59
N ALA A 136 -12.85 12.94 -5.87
CA ALA A 136 -11.54 12.46 -6.31
C ALA A 136 -10.39 13.33 -5.78
N GLN A 137 -10.53 14.66 -5.81
CA GLN A 137 -9.54 15.58 -5.22
C GLN A 137 -9.43 15.42 -3.70
N ALA A 138 -10.57 15.25 -3.01
CA ALA A 138 -10.58 14.97 -1.58
C ALA A 138 -9.90 13.63 -1.25
N SER A 139 -10.07 12.60 -2.09
CA SER A 139 -9.34 11.34 -1.98
C SER A 139 -7.82 11.52 -2.06
N ILE A 140 -7.32 12.32 -3.00
CA ILE A 140 -5.88 12.60 -3.09
C ILE A 140 -5.36 13.29 -1.83
N ALA A 141 -6.09 14.29 -1.33
CA ALA A 141 -5.70 14.99 -0.10
C ALA A 141 -5.54 14.00 1.05
N LYS A 142 -6.52 13.09 1.20
CA LYS A 142 -6.49 12.01 2.21
C LYS A 142 -5.36 11.00 1.99
N ARG A 143 -5.07 10.63 0.74
CA ARG A 143 -3.89 9.82 0.39
C ARG A 143 -2.59 10.51 0.82
N ASN A 144 -2.46 11.80 0.59
CA ASN A 144 -1.24 12.54 0.93
C ASN A 144 -1.07 12.67 2.46
N GLU A 145 -2.15 12.90 3.19
CA GLU A 145 -2.16 12.83 4.65
C GLU A 145 -1.75 11.43 5.14
N ALA A 146 -2.31 10.37 4.55
CA ALA A 146 -1.91 8.99 4.84
C ALA A 146 -0.41 8.77 4.59
N ARG A 147 0.14 9.25 3.46
CA ARG A 147 1.58 9.15 3.18
C ARG A 147 2.44 9.84 4.24
N GLN A 148 2.05 11.03 4.69
CA GLN A 148 2.73 11.70 5.81
C GLN A 148 2.68 10.89 7.11
N ARG A 149 1.52 10.29 7.43
CA ARG A 149 1.37 9.39 8.59
C ARG A 149 2.24 8.14 8.47
N LEU A 150 2.40 7.60 7.26
CA LEU A 150 3.28 6.47 7.02
C LEU A 150 4.74 6.83 7.32
N HIS A 151 5.23 8.00 6.88
CA HIS A 151 6.57 8.44 7.25
C HIS A 151 6.75 8.60 8.77
N GLN A 152 5.72 9.07 9.48
CA GLN A 152 5.72 9.13 10.95
C GLN A 152 5.75 7.73 11.59
N PHE A 153 4.94 6.80 11.08
CA PHE A 153 4.96 5.40 11.51
C PHE A 153 6.34 4.74 11.33
N THR A 154 6.98 4.99 10.18
CA THR A 154 8.29 4.43 9.84
C THR A 154 9.43 4.96 10.72
N SER A 155 9.33 6.21 11.19
CA SER A 155 10.37 6.88 11.98
C SER A 155 10.20 6.76 13.50
N GLU A 156 9.03 6.33 13.97
CA GLU A 156 8.68 6.30 15.39
C GLU A 156 8.87 4.91 16.03
N THR A 157 9.10 4.88 17.33
CA THR A 157 9.15 3.63 18.12
C THR A 157 8.17 3.67 19.31
N GLY A 158 7.76 2.49 19.80
CA GLY A 158 6.91 2.40 20.99
C GLY A 158 5.43 2.78 20.79
N SER A 159 4.80 3.36 21.81
CA SER A 159 3.33 3.55 21.85
C SER A 159 2.79 4.54 20.82
N LYS A 160 3.58 5.55 20.44
CA LYS A 160 3.21 6.53 19.41
C LYS A 160 3.07 5.91 18.02
N LYS A 161 3.86 4.87 17.72
CA LYS A 161 3.81 4.13 16.46
C LYS A 161 2.42 3.55 16.19
N ASN A 162 1.78 2.96 17.20
CA ASN A 162 0.44 2.39 17.07
C ASN A 162 -0.63 3.46 16.80
N HIS A 163 -0.47 4.66 17.34
CA HIS A 163 -1.38 5.77 17.08
C HIS A 163 -1.25 6.24 15.62
N TYR A 164 -0.02 6.42 15.13
CA TYR A 164 0.21 6.76 13.72
C TYR A 164 -0.32 5.69 12.76
N LEU A 165 -0.18 4.41 13.10
CA LEU A 165 -0.75 3.33 12.30
C LEU A 165 -2.28 3.36 12.25
N ALA A 166 -2.95 3.66 13.37
CA ALA A 166 -4.40 3.77 13.42
C ALA A 166 -4.90 4.95 12.57
N ASP A 167 -4.26 6.11 12.70
CA ASP A 167 -4.57 7.30 11.91
C ASP A 167 -4.31 7.06 10.42
N LEU A 168 -3.18 6.45 10.08
CA LEU A 168 -2.84 6.04 8.72
C LEU A 168 -3.96 5.19 8.08
N LYS A 169 -4.40 4.14 8.78
CA LYS A 169 -5.46 3.25 8.27
C LYS A 169 -6.78 3.99 8.07
N LYS A 170 -7.10 4.93 8.96
CA LYS A 170 -8.30 5.77 8.83
C LYS A 170 -8.21 6.66 7.59
N GLU A 171 -7.09 7.36 7.38
CA GLU A 171 -6.92 8.23 6.21
C GLU A 171 -6.91 7.44 4.90
N LEU A 172 -6.30 6.25 4.87
CA LEU A 172 -6.36 5.35 3.71
C LEU A 172 -7.79 4.89 3.40
N GLN A 173 -8.57 4.55 4.42
CA GLN A 173 -9.96 4.15 4.24
C GLN A 173 -10.81 5.30 3.71
N LEU A 174 -10.66 6.50 4.26
CA LEU A 174 -11.35 7.69 3.79
C LEU A 174 -10.99 8.02 2.34
N ALA A 175 -9.70 7.95 1.97
CA ALA A 175 -9.27 8.13 0.59
C ALA A 175 -9.95 7.13 -0.35
N LYS A 176 -9.97 5.85 0.03
CA LYS A 176 -10.59 4.78 -0.76
C LYS A 176 -12.10 5.00 -0.94
N ASP A 177 -12.81 5.36 0.11
CA ASP A 177 -14.26 5.59 0.06
C ASP A 177 -14.62 6.77 -0.84
N LEU A 178 -13.83 7.85 -0.76
CA LEU A 178 -13.99 9.02 -1.62
C LEU A 178 -13.72 8.69 -3.10
N LEU A 179 -12.64 7.96 -3.39
CA LEU A 179 -12.35 7.54 -4.77
C LEU A 179 -13.43 6.62 -5.33
N THR A 180 -13.93 5.68 -4.51
CA THR A 180 -15.02 4.77 -4.90
C THR A 180 -16.29 5.54 -5.24
N LYS A 181 -16.62 6.56 -4.43
CA LYS A 181 -17.77 7.45 -4.68
C LYS A 181 -17.60 8.25 -5.97
N ALA A 182 -16.39 8.79 -6.22
CA ALA A 182 -16.08 9.50 -7.45
C ALA A 182 -16.23 8.61 -8.69
N ILE A 183 -15.71 7.37 -8.64
CA ILE A 183 -15.87 6.38 -9.72
C ILE A 183 -17.35 6.07 -9.95
N SER A 184 -18.13 5.84 -8.90
CA SER A 184 -19.57 5.54 -9.03
C SER A 184 -20.33 6.68 -9.71
N ALA A 185 -19.97 7.94 -9.44
CA ALA A 185 -20.55 9.09 -10.13
C ALA A 185 -20.19 9.09 -11.64
N GLN A 186 -18.94 8.78 -12.00
CA GLN A 186 -18.54 8.63 -13.42
C GLN A 186 -19.32 7.50 -14.11
N GLU A 187 -19.51 6.35 -13.46
CA GLU A 187 -20.30 5.25 -13.99
C GLU A 187 -21.76 5.65 -14.30
N GLN A 188 -22.37 6.45 -13.42
CA GLN A 188 -23.71 7.00 -13.64
C GLN A 188 -23.76 7.93 -14.85
N VAL A 189 -22.74 8.77 -15.03
CA VAL A 189 -22.61 9.63 -16.22
C VAL A 189 -22.47 8.80 -17.48
N VAL A 190 -21.57 7.81 -17.49
CA VAL A 190 -21.34 6.92 -18.66
C VAL A 190 -22.65 6.26 -19.10
N ARG A 191 -23.46 5.74 -18.17
CA ARG A 191 -24.77 5.13 -18.47
C ARG A 191 -25.76 6.10 -19.12
N LYS A 192 -25.63 7.40 -18.88
CA LYS A 192 -26.53 8.43 -19.42
C LYS A 192 -26.09 8.99 -20.76
N ILE A 193 -24.79 8.94 -21.07
CA ILE A 193 -24.24 9.50 -22.31
C ILE A 193 -24.00 8.45 -23.39
N SER A 194 -23.99 7.15 -23.03
CA SER A 194 -23.88 6.03 -23.98
C SER A 194 -25.13 5.94 -24.84
#